data_AF-A0A1N6FT70-F1
#
_entry.id   AF-A0A1N6FT70-F1
#
_cell.length_a   1.000
_cell.length_b   1.000
_cell.length_c   1.000
_cell.angle_alpha   90.00
_cell.angle_beta   90.00
_cell.angle_gamma   90.00
#
_symmetry.space_group_name_H-M   'P 1'
#
loop_
_entity.id
_entity.type
_entity.pdbx_description
1 polymer ?
#
loop_
_entity_poly.entity_id
_entity_poly.type
_entity_poly.pdbx_seq_one_letter_code
_entity_poly.pdbx_strand_id
1 'polypeptide(L)'
;MKKTKFTDEQIAFALRQAETESRVKEVCRKMGISEVTFYNWKKKQGGLEVSELRRLKQLIKSAYVGAVLSCAWVIKLFYYKPTRKADSALRLHIQDIAET
;
A
#
# COMPACT_ATOMS: atom_id res chain seq x y z
N MET A 1 10.15 -25.57 -12.89
CA MET A 1 8.99 -25.21 -12.05
C MET A 1 7.82 -26.13 -12.38
N LYS A 2 7.23 -26.81 -11.39
CA LYS A 2 6.02 -27.62 -11.64
C LYS A 2 4.88 -26.65 -11.96
N LYS A 3 4.33 -26.72 -13.18
CA LYS A 3 3.17 -25.90 -13.59
C LYS A 3 2.02 -26.22 -12.62
N THR A 4 1.61 -25.26 -11.81
CA THR A 4 0.39 -25.38 -11.01
C THR A 4 -0.78 -25.49 -11.97
N LYS A 5 -1.67 -26.47 -11.75
CA LYS A 5 -2.80 -26.75 -12.65
C LYS A 5 -3.85 -25.62 -12.70
N PHE A 6 -3.73 -24.65 -11.79
CA PHE A 6 -4.68 -23.55 -11.60
C PHE A 6 -3.93 -22.23 -11.56
N THR A 7 -4.50 -21.21 -12.21
CA THR A 7 -3.99 -19.83 -12.13
C THR A 7 -4.45 -19.15 -10.85
N ASP A 8 -3.74 -18.11 -10.43
CA ASP A 8 -4.09 -17.38 -9.21
C ASP A 8 -5.47 -16.69 -9.32
N GLU A 9 -5.89 -16.28 -10.53
CA GLU A 9 -7.23 -15.71 -10.75
C GLU A 9 -8.33 -16.75 -10.55
N GLN A 10 -8.12 -17.98 -11.02
CA GLN A 10 -9.07 -19.09 -10.84
C GLN A 10 -9.23 -19.45 -9.35
N ILE A 11 -8.12 -19.40 -8.60
CA ILE A 11 -8.13 -19.65 -7.16
C ILE A 11 -8.90 -18.54 -6.43
N ALA A 12 -8.65 -17.26 -6.78
CA ALA A 12 -9.35 -16.12 -6.19
C ALA A 12 -10.85 -16.15 -6.48
N PHE A 13 -11.24 -16.51 -7.71
CA PHE A 13 -12.63 -16.63 -8.10
C PHE A 13 -13.38 -17.72 -7.30
N ALA A 14 -12.75 -18.88 -7.11
CA ALA A 14 -13.33 -19.97 -6.33
C ALA A 14 -13.52 -19.58 -4.85
N LEU A 15 -12.57 -18.83 -4.27
CA LEU A 15 -12.66 -18.35 -2.89
C LEU A 15 -13.79 -17.32 -2.73
N ARG A 16 -13.94 -16.37 -3.66
CA ARG A 16 -15.04 -15.40 -3.65
C ARG A 16 -16.43 -16.03 -3.82
N GLN A 17 -16.54 -17.05 -4.67
CA GLN A 17 -17.80 -17.81 -4.83
C GLN A 17 -18.23 -18.49 -3.53
N ALA A 18 -17.27 -19.00 -2.76
CA ALA A 18 -17.53 -19.64 -1.47
C ALA A 18 -17.89 -18.65 -0.36
N GLU A 19 -17.47 -17.38 -0.47
CA GLU A 19 -17.85 -16.31 0.48
C GLU A 19 -19.22 -15.71 0.19
N THR A 20 -19.63 -15.69 -1.07
CA THR A 20 -20.89 -15.03 -1.47
C THR A 20 -22.08 -15.93 -1.17
N GLU A 21 -22.21 -17.11 -1.81
CA GLU A 21 -23.48 -17.86 -1.76
C GLU A 21 -23.35 -19.39 -1.93
N SER A 22 -22.15 -19.94 -2.17
CA SER A 22 -21.99 -21.38 -2.48
C SER A 22 -21.33 -22.15 -1.33
N ARG A 23 -21.94 -23.26 -0.90
CA ARG A 23 -21.29 -24.21 0.03
C ARG A 23 -19.97 -24.66 -0.59
N VAL A 24 -18.88 -24.68 0.20
CA VAL A 24 -17.53 -25.08 -0.24
C VAL A 24 -17.54 -26.40 -1.02
N LYS A 25 -18.41 -27.35 -0.66
CA LYS A 25 -18.64 -28.61 -1.38
C LYS A 25 -19.05 -28.44 -2.85
N GLU A 26 -19.92 -27.49 -3.17
CA GLU A 26 -20.35 -27.25 -4.55
C GLU A 26 -19.25 -26.59 -5.38
N VAL A 27 -18.51 -25.65 -4.80
CA VAL A 27 -17.34 -25.04 -5.44
C VAL A 27 -16.29 -26.10 -5.74
N CYS A 28 -16.03 -26.99 -4.77
CA CYS A 28 -15.12 -28.12 -4.95
C CYS A 28 -15.58 -29.07 -6.07
N ARG A 29 -16.89 -29.35 -6.16
CA ARG A 29 -17.46 -30.20 -7.22
C ARG A 29 -17.40 -29.55 -8.60
N LYS A 30 -17.68 -28.24 -8.70
CA LYS A 30 -17.64 -27.49 -9.97
C LYS A 30 -16.21 -27.33 -10.50
N MET A 31 -15.24 -27.10 -9.61
CA MET A 31 -13.84 -26.91 -9.97
C MET A 31 -13.03 -28.22 -10.04
N GLY A 32 -13.61 -29.35 -9.63
CA GLY A 32 -12.93 -30.65 -9.60
C GLY A 32 -11.77 -30.71 -8.59
N ILE A 33 -11.89 -29.97 -7.48
CA ILE A 33 -10.86 -29.86 -6.44
C ILE A 33 -11.32 -30.50 -5.14
N SER A 34 -10.36 -30.94 -4.31
CA SER A 34 -10.66 -31.43 -2.97
C SER A 34 -10.86 -30.27 -1.99
N GLU A 35 -11.67 -30.50 -0.95
CA GLU A 35 -11.86 -29.52 0.13
C GLU A 35 -10.53 -29.15 0.80
N VAL A 36 -9.60 -30.11 0.93
CA VAL A 36 -8.26 -29.89 1.48
C VAL A 36 -7.48 -28.86 0.65
N THR A 37 -7.56 -28.95 -0.67
CA THR A 37 -6.94 -27.98 -1.58
C THR A 37 -7.55 -26.60 -1.42
N PHE A 38 -8.87 -26.50 -1.27
CA PHE A 38 -9.57 -25.24 -1.06
C PHE A 38 -9.15 -24.53 0.23
N TYR A 39 -9.05 -25.26 1.35
CA TYR A 39 -8.58 -24.67 2.61
C TYR A 39 -7.11 -24.24 2.55
N ASN A 40 -6.26 -24.97 1.84
CA ASN A 40 -4.87 -24.58 1.59
C ASN A 40 -4.77 -23.27 0.78
N TRP A 41 -5.65 -23.08 -0.21
CA TRP A 41 -5.75 -21.83 -0.94
C TRP A 41 -6.23 -20.68 -0.08
N LYS A 42 -7.25 -20.89 0.75
CA LYS A 42 -7.75 -19.89 1.70
C LYS A 42 -6.65 -19.42 2.65
N LYS A 43 -5.83 -20.35 3.16
CA LYS A 43 -4.69 -20.02 4.03
C LYS A 43 -3.62 -19.18 3.31
N LYS A 44 -3.35 -19.46 2.03
CA LYS A 44 -2.39 -18.68 1.22
C LYS A 44 -2.91 -17.29 0.86
N GLN A 45 -4.14 -17.19 0.36
CA GLN A 45 -4.70 -15.90 -0.05
C GLN A 45 -5.03 -14.98 1.12
N GLY A 46 -5.41 -15.52 2.29
CA GLY A 46 -5.60 -14.70 3.49
C GLY A 46 -4.32 -13.97 3.93
N GLY A 47 -3.14 -14.54 3.66
CA GLY A 47 -1.86 -13.85 3.87
C GLY A 47 -1.56 -12.79 2.81
N LEU A 48 -1.90 -13.07 1.55
CA LEU A 48 -1.68 -12.17 0.41
C LEU A 48 -2.55 -10.92 0.52
N GLU A 49 -3.87 -11.06 0.73
CA GLU A 49 -4.82 -9.93 0.82
C GLU A 49 -4.42 -8.94 1.92
N VAL A 50 -4.04 -9.43 3.09
CA VAL A 50 -3.60 -8.59 4.22
C VAL A 50 -2.29 -7.85 3.90
N SER A 51 -1.36 -8.49 3.19
CA SER A 51 -0.10 -7.87 2.77
C SER A 51 -0.28 -6.83 1.67
N GLU A 52 -1.15 -7.09 0.70
CA GLU A 52 -1.49 -6.17 -0.39
C GLU A 52 -2.24 -4.95 0.13
N LEU A 53 -3.21 -5.14 1.04
CA LEU A 53 -3.90 -4.05 1.72
C LEU A 53 -2.94 -3.18 2.53
N ARG A 54 -1.97 -3.79 3.22
CA ARG A 54 -0.92 -3.04 3.95
C ARG A 54 -0.05 -2.23 3.00
N ARG A 55 0.35 -2.80 1.86
CA ARG A 55 1.15 -2.11 0.84
C ARG A 55 0.38 -0.96 0.19
N LEU A 56 -0.90 -1.15 -0.15
CA LEU A 56 -1.78 -0.10 -0.65
C LEU A 56 -1.92 1.05 0.33
N LYS A 57 -2.18 0.77 1.61
CA LYS A 57 -2.23 1.80 2.66
C LYS A 57 -0.91 2.57 2.79
N GLN A 58 0.22 1.88 2.69
CA GLN A 58 1.54 2.51 2.73
C GLN A 58 1.79 3.43 1.53
N LEU A 59 1.41 2.99 0.32
CA LEU A 59 1.53 3.79 -0.90
C LEU A 59 0.63 5.04 -0.84
N ILE A 60 -0.62 4.90 -0.39
CA ILE A 60 -1.54 6.03 -0.20
C ILE A 60 -0.97 7.02 0.81
N LYS A 61 -0.46 6.53 1.96
CA LYS A 61 0.16 7.38 2.98
C LYS A 61 1.36 8.14 2.42
N SER A 62 2.23 7.47 1.67
CA SER A 62 3.42 8.09 1.07
C SER A 62 3.04 9.13 0.00
N ALA A 63 2.05 8.83 -0.84
CA ALA A 63 1.58 9.75 -1.87
C ALA A 63 0.91 10.99 -1.27
N TYR A 64 0.09 10.81 -0.23
CA TYR A 64 -0.56 11.90 0.49
C TYR A 64 0.48 12.82 1.16
N VAL A 65 1.47 12.26 1.86
CA VAL A 65 2.55 13.05 2.48
C VAL A 65 3.34 13.82 1.42
N GLY A 66 3.67 13.19 0.28
CA GLY A 66 4.35 13.87 -0.83
C GLY A 66 3.54 15.04 -1.40
N ALA A 67 2.23 14.84 -1.61
CA ALA A 67 1.33 15.89 -2.10
C ALA A 67 1.21 17.06 -1.11
N VAL A 68 1.07 16.78 0.19
CA VAL A 68 0.97 17.80 1.24
C VAL A 68 2.28 18.59 1.37
N LEU A 69 3.43 17.93 1.35
CA LEU A 69 4.73 18.60 1.39
C LEU A 69 4.96 19.46 0.14
N SER A 70 4.57 18.98 -1.04
CA SER A 70 4.62 19.76 -2.28
C SER A 70 3.71 21.00 -2.22
N CYS A 71 2.46 20.84 -1.79
CA CYS A 71 1.53 21.95 -1.62
C CYS A 71 2.03 22.96 -0.58
N ALA A 72 2.54 22.50 0.57
CA ALA A 72 3.10 23.38 1.59
C ALA A 72 4.32 24.15 1.08
N TRP A 73 5.17 23.51 0.27
CA TRP A 73 6.32 24.15 -0.36
C TRP A 73 5.90 25.20 -1.39
N VAL A 74 4.91 24.90 -2.24
CA VAL A 74 4.33 25.85 -3.21
C VAL A 74 3.65 27.01 -2.49
N ILE A 75 2.86 26.76 -1.45
CA ILE A 75 2.25 27.82 -0.63
C ILE A 75 3.32 28.69 0.02
N LYS A 76 4.41 28.09 0.54
CA LYS A 76 5.54 28.85 1.11
C LYS A 76 6.26 29.68 0.04
N LEU A 77 6.40 29.18 -1.18
CA LEU A 77 6.98 29.93 -2.29
C LEU A 77 6.09 31.10 -2.76
N PHE A 78 4.78 30.91 -2.80
CA PHE A 78 3.84 31.91 -3.33
C PHE A 78 3.36 32.93 -2.29
N TYR A 79 3.20 32.52 -1.03
CA TYR A 79 2.61 33.36 0.03
C TYR A 79 3.61 33.85 1.09
N TYR A 80 4.79 33.27 1.23
CA TYR A 80 5.83 33.80 2.13
C TYR A 80 6.70 34.80 1.36
N LYS A 81 6.31 36.08 1.33
CA LYS A 81 7.18 37.17 0.86
C LYS A 81 8.45 37.21 1.73
N PRO A 82 9.66 36.93 1.19
CA PRO A 82 10.89 37.15 1.94
C PRO A 82 11.24 38.64 1.87
N THR A 83 11.09 39.37 2.96
CA THR A 83 11.68 40.71 3.10
C THR A 83 13.20 40.55 3.17
N ARG A 84 13.86 40.59 2.00
CA ARG A 84 15.31 40.75 1.83
C ARG A 84 15.78 41.95 2.65
N LYS A 85 16.19 41.75 3.91
CA LYS A 85 17.12 42.60 4.68
C LYS A 85 17.37 42.10 6.11
N ALA A 86 16.58 41.17 6.66
CA ALA A 86 16.77 40.68 8.04
C ALA A 86 17.53 39.34 8.17
N ASP A 87 17.86 38.66 7.05
CA ASP A 87 18.39 37.28 7.10
C ASP A 87 19.92 37.17 7.17
N SER A 88 20.69 38.23 6.95
CA SER A 88 22.16 38.16 7.04
C SER A 88 22.63 37.98 8.48
N ALA A 89 21.98 38.63 9.45
CA ALA A 89 22.31 38.51 10.87
C ALA A 89 21.97 37.12 11.42
N LEU A 90 20.84 36.53 11.01
CA LEU A 90 20.45 35.18 11.43
C LEU A 90 21.36 34.11 10.83
N ARG A 91 21.85 34.32 9.60
CA ARG A 91 22.75 33.38 8.92
C ARG A 91 24.15 33.34 9.53
N LEU A 92 24.68 34.50 9.92
CA LEU A 92 25.93 34.60 10.69
C LEU A 92 25.80 33.93 12.06
N HIS A 93 24.68 34.13 12.76
CA HIS A 93 24.49 33.56 14.09
C HIS A 93 24.36 32.02 14.08
N ILE A 94 23.79 31.45 13.01
CA ILE A 94 23.69 29.98 12.83
C ILE A 94 25.04 29.36 12.46
N GLN A 95 25.91 30.10 11.76
CA GLN A 95 27.28 29.63 11.46
C GLN A 95 28.16 29.63 12.72
N ASP A 96 28.06 30.64 13.58
CA ASP A 96 28.79 30.67 14.87
C ASP A 96 28.41 29.51 15.80
N ILE A 97 27.14 29.08 15.79
CA ILE A 97 26.66 27.94 16.60
C ILE A 97 27.12 26.59 16.04
N ALA A 98 27.41 26.51 14.74
CA ALA A 98 27.84 25.27 14.09
C ALA A 98 29.37 25.04 14.18
N GLU A 99 30.14 26.07 14.52
CA GLU A 99 31.61 26.03 14.62
C GLU A 99 32.13 26.01 16.08
N THR A 100 31.24 25.96 17.08
CA THR A 100 31.55 25.72 18.50
C THR A 100 31.23 24.29 18.90
#